data_AF-A0AAN8F0B5-F1
#
_entry.id   AF-A0AAN8F0B5-F1
#
_cell.length_a   1.000
_cell.length_b   1.000
_cell.length_c   1.000
_cell.angle_alpha   90.00
_cell.angle_beta   90.00
_cell.angle_gamma   90.00
#
_symmetry.space_group_name_H-M   'P 1'
#
loop_
_entity.id
_entity.type
_entity.pdbx_description
1 polymer ?
#
loop_
_entity_poly.entity_id
_entity_poly.type
_entity_poly.pdbx_seq_one_letter_code
_entity_poly.pdbx_strand_id
1 'polypeptide(L)'
;MLLSTLVLLPFVATTLIPRELLFSDPKYSAVSLSPDGKSFAYIAPDENKVRNVFVKCTTCKHTRQVTFEREMDVLTYTWTGVEDVIIYGQDRHGDENTMLFKKNISEAEISKNPEKRTVISDTKGVKAIIIGNNQISSRIMIGLNNENPVYVVLIGAHLPLSKN
;
A
#
# COMPACT_ATOMS: atom_id res chain seq x y z
N MET A 1 52.75 -51.06 -3.20
CA MET A 1 51.39 -50.83 -2.68
C MET A 1 51.13 -49.33 -2.72
N LEU A 2 50.30 -48.84 -3.66
CA LEU A 2 49.90 -47.43 -3.70
C LEU A 2 48.72 -47.22 -2.74
N LEU A 3 48.92 -46.39 -1.72
CA LEU A 3 47.88 -46.03 -0.76
C LEU A 3 47.05 -44.87 -1.38
N SER A 4 45.82 -45.15 -1.77
CA SER A 4 44.87 -44.14 -2.24
C SER A 4 44.28 -43.41 -1.03
N THR A 5 44.62 -42.14 -0.86
CA THR A 5 44.04 -41.25 0.14
C THR A 5 42.67 -40.79 -0.34
N LEU A 6 41.62 -41.25 0.34
CA LEU A 6 40.25 -40.79 0.13
C LEU A 6 40.11 -39.37 0.71
N VAL A 7 39.91 -38.37 -0.14
CA VAL A 7 39.60 -37.00 0.29
C VAL A 7 38.10 -36.93 0.60
N LEU A 8 37.75 -36.82 1.88
CA LEU A 8 36.37 -36.59 2.32
C LEU A 8 36.07 -35.08 2.18
N LEU A 9 35.35 -34.68 1.13
CA LEU A 9 34.82 -33.32 1.04
C LEU A 9 33.68 -33.16 2.05
N PRO A 10 33.73 -32.16 2.95
CA PRO A 10 32.62 -31.93 3.87
C PRO A 10 31.39 -31.50 3.09
N PHE A 11 30.29 -32.22 3.28
CA PHE A 11 28.99 -31.79 2.81
C PHE A 11 28.61 -30.56 3.63
N VAL A 12 28.75 -29.36 3.06
CA VAL A 12 28.26 -28.13 3.70
C VAL A 12 26.74 -28.18 3.61
N ALA A 13 26.10 -28.73 4.64
CA ALA A 13 24.67 -28.64 4.82
C ALA A 13 24.31 -27.16 4.96
N THR A 14 23.74 -26.57 3.90
CA THR A 14 23.32 -25.17 3.92
C THR A 14 22.14 -25.00 4.88
N THR A 15 22.17 -23.95 5.69
CA THR A 15 21.07 -23.61 6.58
C THR A 15 19.86 -23.21 5.74
N LEU A 16 18.75 -23.95 5.87
CA LEU A 16 17.50 -23.62 5.20
C LEU A 16 16.86 -22.37 5.85
N ILE A 17 16.31 -21.48 5.02
CA ILE A 17 15.49 -20.36 5.48
C ILE A 17 14.24 -20.93 6.17
N PRO A 18 13.91 -20.51 7.41
CA PRO A 18 12.68 -20.96 8.06
C PRO A 18 11.46 -20.66 7.20
N ARG A 19 10.56 -21.65 7.03
CA ARG A 19 9.30 -21.46 6.27
C ARG A 19 8.49 -20.30 6.83
N GLU A 20 8.44 -20.17 8.16
CA GLU A 20 7.80 -19.05 8.84
C GLU A 20 8.28 -17.70 8.30
N LEU A 21 9.59 -17.55 8.06
CA LEU A 21 10.16 -16.29 7.54
C LEU A 21 9.78 -16.04 6.07
N LEU A 22 9.53 -17.09 5.29
CA LEU A 22 9.11 -16.98 3.88
C LEU A 22 7.62 -16.68 3.73
N PHE A 23 6.79 -17.08 4.70
CA PHE A 23 5.32 -16.99 4.64
C PHE A 23 4.70 -16.02 5.67
N SER A 24 5.50 -15.41 6.54
CA SER A 24 5.03 -14.35 7.45
C SER A 24 4.76 -13.05 6.70
N ASP A 25 3.83 -12.25 7.21
CA ASP A 25 3.60 -10.90 6.69
C ASP A 25 4.86 -10.03 6.79
N PRO A 26 5.19 -9.27 5.74
CA PRO A 26 6.33 -8.38 5.78
C PRO A 26 6.07 -7.25 6.79
N LYS A 27 7.10 -6.92 7.59
CA LYS A 27 7.04 -5.79 8.51
C LYS A 27 6.77 -4.46 7.80
N TYR A 28 7.27 -4.32 6.58
CA TYR A 28 7.09 -3.14 5.72
C TYR A 28 6.85 -3.59 4.29
N SER A 29 5.89 -2.96 3.60
CA SER A 29 5.63 -3.20 2.18
C SER A 29 5.18 -1.92 1.47
N ALA A 30 5.04 -2.01 0.15
CA ALA A 30 4.60 -0.90 -0.72
C ALA A 30 5.42 0.40 -0.55
N VAL A 31 6.70 0.32 -0.19
CA VAL A 31 7.53 1.50 0.09
C VAL A 31 7.65 2.39 -1.15
N SER A 32 7.31 3.67 -1.03
CA SER A 32 7.41 4.63 -2.14
C SER A 32 7.70 6.06 -1.65
N LEU A 33 8.54 6.78 -2.39
CA LEU A 33 8.91 8.17 -2.15
C LEU A 33 7.76 9.12 -2.59
N SER A 34 7.54 10.21 -1.84
CA SER A 34 6.62 11.26 -2.24
C SER A 34 7.09 11.99 -3.51
N PRO A 35 6.19 12.60 -4.30
CA PRO A 35 6.57 13.27 -5.55
C PRO A 35 7.59 14.40 -5.35
N ASP A 36 7.57 15.05 -4.17
CA ASP A 36 8.50 16.11 -3.80
C ASP A 36 9.78 15.61 -3.09
N GLY A 37 9.90 14.30 -2.85
CA GLY A 37 11.07 13.67 -2.22
C GLY A 37 11.26 13.95 -0.72
N LYS A 38 10.36 14.71 -0.08
CA LYS A 38 10.52 15.08 1.34
C LYS A 38 10.13 13.97 2.31
N SER A 39 9.33 13.02 1.85
CA SER A 39 8.85 11.90 2.66
C SER A 39 8.86 10.61 1.84
N PHE A 40 8.86 9.48 2.52
CA PHE A 40 8.44 8.21 1.94
C PHE A 40 7.32 7.63 2.78
N ALA A 41 6.50 6.80 2.16
CA ALA A 41 5.45 6.06 2.84
C ALA A 41 5.69 4.56 2.68
N TYR A 42 4.99 3.80 3.50
CA TYR A 42 5.00 2.34 3.49
C TYR A 42 3.77 1.83 4.22
N ILE A 43 3.43 0.56 3.96
CA ILE A 43 2.40 -0.14 4.72
C ILE A 43 3.08 -0.97 5.81
N ALA A 44 2.57 -0.91 7.03
CA ALA A 44 3.02 -1.69 8.18
C ALA A 44 1.85 -2.00 9.13
N PRO A 45 1.92 -3.05 9.96
CA PRO A 45 0.93 -3.28 11.01
C PRO A 45 1.00 -2.17 12.07
N ASP A 46 -0.17 -1.73 12.54
CA ASP A 46 -0.31 -0.86 13.70
C ASP A 46 -0.28 -1.66 15.02
N GLU A 47 -0.61 -1.00 16.14
CA GLU A 47 -0.64 -1.63 17.47
C GLU A 47 -1.65 -2.79 17.57
N ASN A 48 -2.71 -2.76 16.77
CA ASN A 48 -3.72 -3.81 16.69
C ASN A 48 -3.40 -4.86 15.61
N LYS A 49 -2.21 -4.79 15.01
CA LYS A 49 -1.74 -5.63 13.90
C LYS A 49 -2.51 -5.43 12.59
N VAL A 50 -3.26 -4.34 12.45
CA VAL A 50 -3.95 -4.00 11.20
C VAL A 50 -3.02 -3.16 10.34
N ARG A 51 -2.88 -3.55 9.07
CA ARG A 51 -1.94 -2.90 8.16
C ARG A 51 -2.47 -1.53 7.73
N ASN A 52 -1.69 -0.50 8.02
CA ASN A 52 -1.98 0.89 7.73
C ASN A 52 -0.81 1.57 7.01
N VAL A 53 -1.06 2.73 6.41
CA VAL A 53 -0.02 3.55 5.78
C VAL A 53 0.65 4.41 6.84
N PHE A 54 1.97 4.42 6.80
CA PHE A 54 2.84 5.28 7.60
C PHE A 54 3.64 6.17 6.67
N VAL A 55 3.87 7.42 7.09
CA VAL A 55 4.70 8.40 6.39
C VAL A 55 5.90 8.73 7.26
N LYS A 56 7.09 8.75 6.66
CA LYS A 56 8.35 9.07 7.31
C LYS A 56 9.12 10.12 6.52
N CYS A 57 9.65 11.08 7.25
CA CYS A 57 10.53 12.12 6.74
C CYS A 57 11.82 11.52 6.16
N THR A 58 12.28 12.02 5.02
CA THR A 58 13.53 11.51 4.40
C THR A 58 14.78 12.03 5.08
N THR A 59 14.74 13.24 5.64
CA THR A 59 15.89 13.93 6.24
C THR A 59 15.88 13.92 7.77
N CYS A 60 14.81 13.44 8.39
CA CYS A 60 14.60 13.48 9.83
C CYS A 60 13.96 12.20 10.37
N LYS A 61 13.90 12.05 11.69
CA LYS A 61 13.39 10.83 12.34
C LYS A 61 11.87 10.79 12.51
N HIS A 62 11.16 11.84 12.10
CA HIS A 62 9.71 11.93 12.27
C HIS A 62 8.99 10.88 11.41
N THR A 63 8.10 10.11 12.05
CA THR A 63 7.28 9.06 11.45
C THR A 63 5.88 9.17 12.03
N ARG A 64 4.85 8.99 11.20
CA ARG A 64 3.45 9.03 11.66
C ARG A 64 2.58 8.07 10.86
N GLN A 65 1.59 7.50 11.53
CA GLN A 65 0.50 6.75 10.90
C GLN A 65 -0.47 7.74 10.22
N VAL A 66 -0.94 7.41 9.01
CA VAL A 66 -1.80 8.32 8.22
C VAL A 66 -3.11 7.70 7.75
N THR A 67 -3.26 6.38 7.88
CA THR A 67 -4.56 5.69 7.82
C THR A 67 -4.79 4.97 9.14
N PHE A 68 -6.05 4.77 9.51
CA PHE A 68 -6.44 4.24 10.83
C PHE A 68 -7.53 3.18 10.70
N GLU A 69 -7.33 2.26 9.76
CA GLU A 69 -8.22 1.12 9.54
C GLU A 69 -8.11 0.14 10.71
N ARG A 70 -9.25 -0.47 11.09
CA ARG A 70 -9.37 -1.35 12.27
C ARG A 70 -9.78 -2.78 11.97
N GLU A 71 -10.41 -3.01 10.82
CA GLU A 71 -10.99 -4.31 10.47
C GLU A 71 -10.34 -4.91 9.22
N MET A 72 -10.03 -4.08 8.23
CA MET A 72 -9.49 -4.51 6.95
C MET A 72 -8.12 -3.87 6.70
N ASP A 73 -7.17 -4.70 6.30
CA ASP A 73 -5.83 -4.24 5.95
C ASP A 73 -5.84 -3.30 4.75
N VAL A 74 -5.01 -2.25 4.83
CA VAL A 74 -4.59 -1.52 3.64
C VAL A 74 -3.64 -2.41 2.84
N LEU A 75 -4.01 -2.71 1.59
CA LEU A 75 -3.24 -3.60 0.71
C LEU A 75 -2.33 -2.82 -0.22
N THR A 76 -2.79 -1.66 -0.69
CA THR A 76 -2.05 -0.80 -1.63
C THR A 76 -2.20 0.66 -1.24
N TYR A 77 -1.24 1.49 -1.64
CA TYR A 77 -1.43 2.94 -1.67
C TYR A 77 -0.64 3.56 -2.83
N THR A 78 -1.00 4.78 -3.19
CA THR A 78 -0.23 5.61 -4.11
C THR A 78 -0.25 7.07 -3.68
N TRP A 79 0.88 7.74 -3.86
CA TRP A 79 0.96 9.19 -3.79
C TRP A 79 0.20 9.82 -4.95
N THR A 80 -0.42 10.99 -4.73
CA THR A 80 -1.06 11.75 -5.81
C THR A 80 -0.26 13.01 -6.13
N GLY A 81 -0.59 13.69 -7.24
CA GLY A 81 -0.04 15.02 -7.52
C GLY A 81 -0.61 16.15 -6.65
N VAL A 82 -1.53 15.83 -5.73
CA VAL A 82 -2.05 16.78 -4.75
C VAL A 82 -1.29 16.60 -3.45
N GLU A 83 -0.73 17.69 -2.94
CA GLU A 83 -0.01 17.69 -1.66
C GLU A 83 -0.89 17.15 -0.52
N ASP A 84 -0.29 16.32 0.33
CA ASP A 84 -0.95 15.65 1.45
C ASP A 84 -2.14 14.78 1.06
N VAL A 85 -2.22 14.29 -0.18
CA VAL A 85 -3.28 13.36 -0.58
C VAL A 85 -2.69 12.06 -1.10
N ILE A 86 -3.14 10.96 -0.49
CA ILE A 86 -2.90 9.60 -0.98
C ILE A 86 -4.22 8.95 -1.37
N ILE A 87 -4.10 7.93 -2.22
CA ILE A 87 -5.18 6.97 -2.45
C ILE A 87 -4.69 5.62 -1.95
N TYR A 88 -5.57 4.88 -1.28
CA TYR A 88 -5.26 3.54 -0.80
C TYR A 88 -6.38 2.57 -1.12
N GLY A 89 -6.00 1.30 -1.19
CA GLY A 89 -6.87 0.19 -1.55
C GLY A 89 -7.02 -0.81 -0.41
N GLN A 90 -8.23 -1.33 -0.26
CA GLN A 90 -8.56 -2.47 0.61
C GLN A 90 -9.32 -3.52 -0.22
N ASP A 91 -9.38 -4.73 0.29
CA ASP A 91 -10.22 -5.81 -0.23
C ASP A 91 -11.27 -6.17 0.84
N ARG A 92 -12.47 -6.56 0.42
CA ARG A 92 -13.50 -7.08 1.30
C ARG A 92 -13.36 -8.60 1.45
N HIS A 93 -12.63 -9.03 2.47
CA HIS A 93 -12.49 -10.45 2.86
C HIS A 93 -11.88 -11.37 1.79
N GLY A 94 -10.99 -10.83 0.95
CA GLY A 94 -10.30 -11.61 -0.08
C GLY A 94 -11.17 -11.92 -1.29
N ASP A 95 -12.18 -11.09 -1.56
CA ASP A 95 -13.03 -11.23 -2.75
C ASP A 95 -12.38 -10.65 -4.01
N GLU A 96 -11.17 -10.09 -3.86
CA GLU A 96 -10.37 -9.42 -4.87
C GLU A 96 -11.05 -8.20 -5.52
N ASN A 97 -12.20 -7.76 -5.02
CA ASN A 97 -12.89 -6.56 -5.48
C ASN A 97 -12.38 -5.36 -4.68
N THR A 98 -11.25 -4.84 -5.16
CA THR A 98 -10.55 -3.75 -4.48
C THR A 98 -11.42 -2.49 -4.37
N MET A 99 -11.56 -2.01 -3.15
CA MET A 99 -12.18 -0.73 -2.81
C MET A 99 -11.09 0.35 -2.79
N LEU A 100 -11.41 1.56 -3.24
CA LEU A 100 -10.47 2.69 -3.26
C LEU A 100 -10.97 3.84 -2.39
N PHE A 101 -10.04 4.42 -1.62
CA PHE A 101 -10.30 5.54 -0.73
C PHE A 101 -9.28 6.66 -0.94
N LYS A 102 -9.74 7.91 -0.86
CA LYS A 102 -8.90 9.11 -0.82
C LYS A 102 -8.68 9.51 0.64
N LYS A 103 -7.44 9.83 1.01
CA LYS A 103 -7.08 10.34 2.34
C LYS A 103 -6.30 11.64 2.25
N ASN A 104 -6.78 12.66 2.96
CA ASN A 104 -5.96 13.83 3.29
C ASN A 104 -5.11 13.46 4.51
N ILE A 105 -3.79 13.51 4.33
CA ILE A 105 -2.79 13.11 5.31
C ILE A 105 -2.08 14.33 5.92
N SER A 106 -2.57 15.55 5.74
CA SER A 106 -1.99 16.72 6.39
C SER A 106 -2.06 16.58 7.92
N GLU A 107 -1.09 17.14 8.64
CA GLU A 107 -1.06 17.05 10.10
C GLU A 107 -2.33 17.62 10.74
N ALA A 108 -2.85 18.70 10.19
CA ALA A 108 -4.09 19.32 10.65
C ALA A 108 -5.30 18.38 10.50
N GLU A 109 -5.45 17.71 9.35
CA GLU A 109 -6.58 16.79 9.13
C GLU A 109 -6.44 15.53 9.98
N ILE A 110 -5.23 14.96 10.10
CA ILE A 110 -5.01 13.78 10.94
C ILE A 110 -5.26 14.09 12.42
N SER A 111 -4.85 15.28 12.90
CA SER A 111 -5.09 15.68 14.29
C SER A 111 -6.57 15.91 14.59
N LYS A 112 -7.33 16.41 13.60
CA LYS A 112 -8.76 16.74 13.76
C LYS A 112 -9.68 15.55 13.54
N ASN A 113 -9.44 14.79 12.45
CA ASN A 113 -10.30 13.70 11.99
C ASN A 113 -9.46 12.50 11.50
N PRO A 114 -8.76 11.79 12.40
CA PRO A 114 -7.82 10.73 12.02
C PRO A 114 -8.45 9.63 11.17
N GLU A 115 -9.74 9.34 11.34
CA GLU A 115 -10.44 8.28 10.59
C GLU A 115 -11.07 8.76 9.27
N LYS A 116 -11.20 10.08 9.05
CA LYS A 116 -11.94 10.61 7.88
C LYS A 116 -11.26 10.25 6.56
N ARG A 117 -11.99 9.59 5.66
CA ARG A 117 -11.59 9.30 4.29
C ARG A 117 -12.75 9.58 3.34
N THR A 118 -12.46 9.83 2.07
CA THR A 118 -13.49 9.88 1.03
C THR A 118 -13.52 8.54 0.30
N VAL A 119 -14.69 7.93 0.21
CA VAL A 119 -14.90 6.74 -0.61
C VAL A 119 -14.81 7.13 -2.08
N ILE A 120 -13.92 6.48 -2.83
CA ILE A 120 -13.90 6.57 -4.29
C ILE A 120 -14.74 5.45 -4.90
N SER A 121 -14.61 4.23 -4.37
CA SER A 121 -15.43 3.08 -4.76
C SER A 121 -15.40 2.01 -3.66
N ASP A 122 -16.57 1.52 -3.25
CA ASP A 122 -16.74 0.44 -2.26
C ASP A 122 -17.93 -0.50 -2.57
N THR A 123 -18.49 -0.38 -3.79
CA THR A 123 -19.65 -1.17 -4.23
C THR A 123 -19.31 -2.66 -4.21
N LYS A 124 -20.16 -3.46 -3.54
CA LYS A 124 -19.98 -4.91 -3.45
C LYS A 124 -19.91 -5.54 -4.83
N GLY A 125 -18.90 -6.37 -5.07
CA GLY A 125 -18.70 -7.07 -6.36
C GLY A 125 -18.07 -6.20 -7.46
N VAL A 126 -17.74 -4.93 -7.18
CA VAL A 126 -17.08 -4.03 -8.12
C VAL A 126 -15.63 -3.87 -7.71
N LYS A 127 -14.73 -4.18 -8.65
CA LYS A 127 -13.30 -3.93 -8.54
C LYS A 127 -12.99 -2.52 -9.06
N ALA A 128 -12.27 -1.76 -8.27
CA ALA A 128 -11.70 -0.48 -8.66
C ALA A 128 -10.17 -0.57 -8.75
N ILE A 129 -9.61 -0.12 -9.88
CA ILE A 129 -8.16 -0.09 -10.09
C ILE A 129 -7.68 1.28 -10.56
N ILE A 130 -6.47 1.66 -10.18
CA ILE A 130 -5.81 2.87 -10.68
C ILE A 130 -5.10 2.50 -11.98
N ILE A 131 -5.48 3.13 -13.08
CA ILE A 131 -4.93 2.85 -14.42
C ILE A 131 -3.93 3.93 -14.85
N GLY A 132 -4.11 5.16 -14.35
CA GLY A 132 -3.18 6.24 -14.62
C GLY A 132 -3.13 7.21 -13.46
N ASN A 133 -1.92 7.49 -12.97
CA ASN A 133 -1.69 8.45 -11.89
C ASN A 133 -0.48 9.32 -12.26
N ASN A 134 -0.75 10.52 -12.76
CA ASN A 134 0.29 11.51 -12.98
C ASN A 134 0.51 12.27 -11.67
N GLN A 135 1.63 12.01 -11.00
CA GLN A 135 2.00 12.64 -9.72
C GLN A 135 2.33 14.15 -9.80
N ILE A 136 2.02 14.79 -10.92
CA ILE A 136 2.09 16.24 -11.12
C ILE A 136 0.68 16.84 -11.24
N SER A 137 -0.32 16.03 -11.62
CA SER A 137 -1.70 16.47 -11.87
C SER A 137 -2.64 16.05 -10.74
N SER A 138 -3.73 16.80 -10.57
CA SER A 138 -4.85 16.41 -9.68
C SER A 138 -5.82 15.42 -10.32
N ARG A 139 -5.48 14.85 -11.47
CA ARG A 139 -6.30 13.87 -12.19
C ARG A 139 -5.73 12.48 -12.01
N ILE A 140 -6.62 11.54 -11.71
CA ILE A 140 -6.31 10.12 -11.70
C ILE A 140 -7.32 9.39 -12.58
N MET A 141 -6.88 8.35 -13.26
CA MET A 141 -7.73 7.50 -14.07
C MET A 141 -8.02 6.22 -13.31
N ILE A 142 -9.30 5.94 -13.10
CA ILE A 142 -9.77 4.78 -12.35
C ILE A 142 -10.57 3.90 -13.30
N GLY A 143 -10.28 2.62 -13.28
CA GLY A 143 -11.07 1.62 -13.96
C GLY A 143 -12.05 0.96 -12.99
N LEU A 144 -13.30 0.77 -13.42
CA LEU A 144 -14.32 0.00 -12.71
C LEU A 144 -14.89 -1.10 -13.60
N ASN A 145 -15.28 -2.24 -13.03
CA ASN A 145 -15.98 -3.31 -13.75
C ASN A 145 -17.50 -3.38 -13.43
N ASN A 146 -18.10 -2.24 -13.05
CA ASN A 146 -19.50 -2.19 -12.60
C ASN A 146 -20.51 -2.49 -13.71
N GLU A 147 -20.17 -2.22 -14.98
CA GLU A 147 -21.05 -2.51 -16.12
C GLU A 147 -20.99 -3.98 -16.56
N ASN A 148 -19.79 -4.57 -16.52
CA ASN A 148 -19.56 -5.97 -16.82
C ASN A 148 -18.41 -6.48 -15.95
N PRO A 149 -18.61 -7.52 -15.12
CA PRO A 149 -17.59 -7.98 -14.18
C PRO A 149 -16.29 -8.45 -14.85
N VAL A 150 -16.33 -8.82 -16.14
CA VAL A 150 -15.16 -9.29 -16.91
C VAL A 150 -14.30 -8.14 -17.45
N TYR A 151 -14.87 -6.95 -17.66
CA TYR A 151 -14.19 -5.83 -18.31
C TYR A 151 -14.06 -4.64 -17.39
N VAL A 152 -12.92 -3.95 -17.47
CA VAL A 152 -12.71 -2.68 -16.76
C VAL A 152 -13.01 -1.52 -17.72
N VAL A 153 -14.00 -0.70 -17.37
CA VAL A 153 -14.35 0.54 -18.07
C VAL A 153 -13.61 1.71 -17.43
N LEU A 154 -13.00 2.56 -18.26
CA LEU A 154 -12.23 3.73 -17.82
C LEU A 154 -13.16 4.87 -17.40
N ILE A 155 -13.01 5.33 -16.17
CA ILE A 155 -13.67 6.53 -15.67
C ILE A 155 -12.58 7.52 -15.23
N GLY A 156 -12.54 8.69 -15.86
CA GLY A 156 -11.69 9.78 -15.40
C GLY A 156 -12.19 10.31 -14.07
N ALA A 157 -11.46 10.07 -12.98
CA ALA A 157 -11.77 10.65 -11.69
C ALA A 157 -10.99 11.95 -11.53
N HIS A 158 -11.68 13.08 -11.52
CA HIS A 158 -11.07 14.30 -11.00
C HIS A 158 -11.00 14.15 -9.48
N LEU A 159 -9.79 14.09 -8.91
CA LEU A 159 -9.65 14.28 -7.48
C LEU A 159 -9.86 15.78 -7.28
N PRO A 160 -11.00 16.23 -6.72
CA PRO A 160 -11.19 17.66 -6.52
C PRO A 160 -10.01 18.18 -5.71
N LEU A 161 -9.39 19.26 -6.19
CA LEU A 161 -8.27 19.98 -5.55
C LEU A 161 -8.60 20.44 -4.12
N SER A 162 -9.89 20.42 -3.76
CA SER A 162 -10.39 20.71 -2.44
C SER A 162 -9.99 19.62 -1.44
N LYS A 163 -9.12 19.98 -0.49
CA LYS A 163 -8.70 19.18 0.67
C LYS A 163 -9.86 18.89 1.67
N ASN A 164 -11.10 19.31 1.37
CA ASN A 164 -12.28 19.22 2.24
C ASN A 164 -13.11 17.95 2.04
#